data_AF-A0A7K4X2B3-F1
#
_entry.id   AF-A0A7K4X2B3-F1
#
_cell.length_a   1.000
_cell.length_b   1.000
_cell.length_c   1.000
_cell.angle_alpha   90.00
_cell.angle_beta   90.00
_cell.angle_gamma   90.00
#
_symmetry.space_group_name_H-M   'P 1'
#
loop_
_entity.id
_entity.type
_entity.pdbx_description
1 polymer ?
#
loop_
_entity_poly.entity_id
_entity_poly.type
_entity_poly.pdbx_seq_one_letter_code
_entity_poly.pdbx_strand_id
1 'polypeptide(L)' 'EVVGCADPQVCTRACGSPVGCSNVAYPRLVLGLLPAGLRGLMLAVVLAALMSSLASIFASSGALFTFDVYQRLRPRA' A
#
# COMPACT_ATOMS: atom_id res chain seq x y z
N GLU A 1 7.89 -22.47 9.27
CA GLU A 1 8.22 -21.08 8.87
C GLU A 1 7.07 -20.48 8.07
N VAL A 2 6.62 -19.29 8.43
CA VAL A 2 5.31 -18.71 8.06
C VAL A 2 5.36 -17.92 6.74
N VAL A 3 6.45 -18.05 5.98
CA VAL A 3 6.71 -17.23 4.77
C VAL A 3 6.80 -18.07 3.50
N GLY A 4 6.95 -19.39 3.62
CA GLY A 4 6.78 -20.36 2.54
C GLY A 4 5.82 -21.44 3.02
N CYS A 5 4.60 -21.47 2.49
CA CYS A 5 3.66 -22.54 2.81
C CYS A 5 4.02 -23.77 1.99
N ALA A 6 4.50 -24.83 2.64
CA ALA A 6 4.70 -26.14 2.01
C ALA A 6 3.39 -26.94 1.87
N ASP A 7 2.36 -26.62 2.68
CA ASP A 7 1.05 -27.28 2.68
C ASP A 7 -0.11 -26.26 2.51
N PRO A 8 -0.99 -26.44 1.49
CA PRO A 8 -2.05 -25.48 1.16
C PRO A 8 -3.21 -25.45 2.17
N GLN A 9 -3.47 -26.53 2.91
CA GLN A 9 -4.57 -26.57 3.90
C GLN A 9 -4.21 -25.79 5.15
N VAL A 10 -2.96 -25.92 5.62
CA VAL A 10 -2.45 -25.14 6.75
C VAL A 10 -2.40 -23.66 6.39
N CYS A 11 -2.00 -23.33 5.16
CA CYS A 11 -1.92 -21.95 4.68
C CYS A 11 -3.28 -21.26 4.62
N THR A 12 -4.31 -21.98 4.15
CA THR A 12 -5.67 -21.43 4.06
C THR A 12 -6.24 -21.10 5.44
N ARG A 13 -5.96 -21.93 6.46
CA ARG A 13 -6.38 -21.65 7.85
C ARG A 13 -5.62 -20.50 8.49
N ALA A 14 -4.32 -20.36 8.21
CA ALA A 14 -3.48 -19.35 8.84
C ALA A 14 -3.55 -17.97 8.14
N CYS A 15 -3.72 -17.96 6.82
CA CYS A 15 -3.55 -16.76 5.98
C CYS A 15 -4.72 -16.49 5.02
N GLY A 16 -5.75 -17.34 5.01
CA GLY A 16 -6.93 -17.17 4.13
C GLY A 16 -6.64 -17.34 2.64
N SER A 17 -5.45 -17.84 2.29
CA SER A 17 -5.00 -18.02 0.91
C SER A 17 -4.21 -19.33 0.77
N PRO A 18 -4.48 -20.13 -0.28
CA PRO A 18 -3.74 -21.38 -0.52
C PRO A 18 -2.33 -21.14 -1.08
N VAL A 19 -2.05 -19.95 -1.63
CA VAL A 19 -0.80 -19.66 -2.36
C VAL A 19 0.30 -19.01 -1.51
N GLY A 20 0.04 -18.70 -0.23
CA GLY A 20 1.04 -18.16 0.68
C GLY A 20 0.62 -16.87 1.40
N CYS A 21 1.39 -16.53 2.44
CA CYS A 21 1.16 -15.38 3.31
C CYS A 21 1.94 -14.12 2.85
N SER A 22 2.22 -13.99 1.55
CA SER A 22 3.21 -13.03 1.02
C SER A 22 2.95 -11.58 1.41
N ASN A 23 1.69 -11.15 1.45
CA ASN A 23 1.31 -9.78 1.82
C ASN A 23 1.45 -9.50 3.33
N VAL A 24 1.54 -10.54 4.16
CA VAL A 24 1.67 -10.47 5.62
C VAL A 24 3.13 -10.73 6.07
N ALA A 25 3.96 -11.26 5.17
CA ALA A 25 5.37 -11.56 5.41
C ALA A 25 6.15 -10.34 5.89
N TYR A 26 6.10 -9.26 5.11
CA TYR A 26 6.82 -8.03 5.40
C TYR A 26 6.43 -7.41 6.76
N PRO A 27 5.14 -7.17 7.07
CA PRO A 27 4.77 -6.60 8.37
C PRO A 27 5.08 -7.53 9.54
N ARG A 28 4.99 -8.87 9.38
CA ARG A 28 5.38 -9.82 10.44
C ARG A 28 6.88 -9.78 10.73
N LEU A 29 7.71 -9.68 9.71
CA LEU A 29 9.17 -9.57 9.87
C LEU A 29 9.55 -8.26 10.57
N VAL A 30 8.96 -7.14 10.15
CA VAL A 30 9.21 -5.83 10.74
C VAL A 30 8.77 -5.78 12.21
N LEU A 31 7.61 -6.34 12.55
CA LEU A 31 7.13 -6.34 13.94
C LEU A 31 7.86 -7.36 14.83
N GLY A 32 8.28 -8.50 14.27
CA GLY A 32 8.91 -9.59 15.02
C GLY A 32 10.40 -9.40 15.28
N LEU A 33 11.15 -8.76 14.37
CA LEU A 33 12.61 -8.69 14.44
C LEU A 33 13.17 -7.30 14.78
N LEU A 34 12.50 -6.21 14.38
CA LEU A 34 13.02 -4.86 14.66
C LEU A 34 12.78 -4.46 16.12
N PRO A 35 13.69 -3.70 16.76
CA PRO A 35 13.50 -3.17 18.11
C PRO A 35 12.46 -2.03 18.15
N ALA A 36 12.00 -1.70 19.37
CA ALA A 36 11.14 -0.55 19.61
C ALA A 36 11.81 0.74 19.12
N GLY A 37 11.06 1.61 18.43
CA GLY A 37 11.59 2.78 17.71
C GLY A 37 11.61 2.57 16.19
N LEU A 38 12.40 1.61 15.70
CA LEU A 38 12.48 1.32 14.25
C LEU A 38 11.15 0.79 13.69
N ARG A 39 10.35 0.09 14.50
CA ARG A 39 8.96 -0.29 14.15
C ARG A 39 8.10 0.92 13.83
N GLY A 40 8.16 1.96 14.67
CA GLY A 40 7.39 3.19 14.49
C GLY A 40 7.84 3.96 13.26
N LEU A 41 9.16 4.02 13.03
CA LEU A 41 9.74 4.65 11.84
C LEU A 41 9.25 3.98 10.55
N MET A 42 9.26 2.65 10.48
CA MET A 42 8.78 1.92 9.30
C MET A 42 7.29 2.18 9.03
N LEU A 43 6.45 2.18 10.07
CA LEU A 43 5.02 2.49 9.91
C LEU A 43 4.82 3.92 9.38
N ALA A 44 5.57 4.89 9.90
CA ALA A 44 5.51 6.27 9.44
C ALA A 44 5.93 6.41 7.96
N VAL A 45 6.99 5.71 7.54
CA VAL A 45 7.45 5.70 6.14
C VAL A 45 6.38 5.13 5.20
N VAL A 46 5.71 4.05 5.59
CA VAL A 46 4.63 3.45 4.78
C VAL A 46 3.47 4.42 4.64
N LEU A 47 3.05 5.08 5.73
CA LEU A 47 2.00 6.10 5.68
C LEU A 47 2.39 7.30 4.80
N ALA A 48 3.63 7.76 4.91
CA ALA A 48 4.15 8.85 4.08
C ALA A 48 4.16 8.48 2.58
N ALA A 49 4.58 7.26 2.25
CA ALA A 49 4.55 6.76 0.87
C ALA A 49 3.12 6.71 0.31
N LEU A 50 2.16 6.23 1.10
CA LEU A 50 0.74 6.21 0.73
C LEU A 50 0.21 7.62 0.47
N MET A 51 0.48 8.57 1.38
CA MET A 51 0.06 9.97 1.21
C MET A 51 0.70 10.62 -0.01
N SER A 52 1.96 10.29 -0.32
CA SER A 52 2.65 10.79 -1.51
C SER A 52 2.00 10.28 -2.80
N SER A 53 1.68 8.98 -2.87
CA SER A 53 0.95 8.41 -4.01
C SER A 53 -0.42 9.03 -4.17
N LEU A 54 -1.18 9.19 -3.08
CA LEU A 54 -2.50 9.83 -3.11
C LEU A 54 -2.42 11.29 -3.55
N ALA A 55 -1.45 12.05 -3.05
CA ALA A 55 -1.23 13.44 -3.45
C ALA A 55 -0.88 13.55 -4.95
N SER A 56 -0.04 12.64 -5.46
CA SER A 56 0.29 12.58 -6.89
C SER A 56 -0.92 12.27 -7.76
N ILE A 57 -1.78 11.34 -7.32
CA ILE A 57 -3.04 11.03 -8.01
C ILE A 57 -3.94 12.26 -8.05
N PHE A 58 -4.13 12.95 -6.92
CA PHE A 58 -5.00 14.13 -6.89
C PHE A 58 -4.46 15.32 -7.68
N ALA A 59 -3.16 15.57 -7.62
CA ALA A 59 -2.52 16.64 -8.38
C ALA A 59 -2.63 16.40 -9.90
N SER A 60 -2.41 15.15 -10.34
CA SER A 60 -2.52 14.78 -11.75
C SER A 60 -3.98 14.76 -12.23
N SER A 61 -4.90 14.19 -11.46
CA SER A 61 -6.32 14.19 -11.82
C SER A 61 -6.91 15.59 -11.85
N GLY A 62 -6.48 16.47 -10.94
CA GLY A 62 -6.90 17.87 -10.89
C GLY A 62 -6.45 18.64 -12.13
N ALA A 63 -5.22 18.43 -12.59
CA ALA A 63 -4.72 19.02 -13.84
C ALA A 63 -5.49 18.52 -15.06
N LEU A 64 -5.73 17.21 -15.17
CA LEU A 64 -6.57 16.66 -16.25
C LEU A 64 -7.97 17.24 -16.19
N PHE A 65 -8.56 17.39 -15.00
CA PHE A 65 -9.88 17.98 -14.87
C PHE A 65 -9.91 19.45 -15.31
N THR A 66 -8.92 20.25 -14.94
CA THR A 66 -8.90 21.68 -15.29
C THR A 66 -8.59 21.91 -16.77
N PHE A 67 -7.61 21.20 -17.34
CA PHE A 67 -7.23 21.37 -18.74
C PHE A 67 -8.20 20.69 -19.70
N ASP A 68 -8.58 19.43 -19.44
CA ASP A 68 -9.38 18.65 -20.41
C ASP A 68 -10.87 18.88 -20.25
N VAL A 69 -11.37 19.03 -19.02
CA VAL A 69 -12.82 19.14 -18.76
C VAL A 69 -13.23 20.60 -18.60
N TYR A 70 -12.62 21.33 -17.68
CA TYR A 70 -13.07 22.68 -17.32
C TYR A 70 -12.91 23.68 -18.47
N GLN A 71 -11.76 23.70 -19.16
CA GLN A 71 -11.57 24.58 -20.33
C GLN A 71 -12.53 24.26 -21.48
N ARG A 72 -12.85 22.97 -21.72
CA ARG A 72 -13.84 22.59 -22.74
C ARG A 72 -15.26 23.01 -22.35
N LEU A 73 -15.61 22.89 -21.07
CA LEU A 73 -16.93 23.27 -20.57
C LEU A 73 -17.11 24.80 -20.50
N ARG A 74 -16.02 25.54 -20.30
CA ARG A 74 -16.02 27.01 -20.14
C ARG A 74 -14.94 27.67 -21.01
N PRO A 75 -15.09 27.69 -22.34
CA PRO A 75 -14.06 28.13 -23.30
C PRO A 75 -13.78 29.65 -23.28
N ARG A 76 -14.44 30.42 -22.42
CA ARG A 76 -14.28 31.88 -22.27
C ARG A 76 -13.89 32.30 -20.84
N ALA A 77 -13.50 31.35 -19.99
CA ALA A 77 -12.97 31.62 -18.66
C ALA A 77 -11.45 31.75 -18.68
#